data_AF-A0A2B4R6X6-F1
#
_entry.id   AF-A0A2B4R6X6-F1
#
_cell.length_a   1.000
_cell.length_b   1.000
_cell.length_c   1.000
_cell.angle_alpha   90.00
_cell.angle_beta   90.00
_cell.angle_gamma   90.00
#
_symmetry.space_group_name_H-M   'P 1'
#
loop_
_entity.id
_entity.type
_entity.pdbx_description
1 polymer ?
#
loop_
_entity_poly.entity_id
_entity_poly.type
_entity_poly.pdbx_seq_one_letter_code
_entity_poly.pdbx_strand_id
1 'polypeptide(L)'
;MVLAGNVTSNRKHESLYFTHFHLFGKVVVDIVRNVLTRKGDKSSFIADNKGWTLIARFSNSDRNNWMRNDGKWWYDQQTANGATNNPSENNDMISLAFWSVSGREIKITRSDDPSHTPLLQSTGNCLGGKTFRSKISSYGDFRNGKVWASNQCLGSCTVQYGGQYKSTDGFQQAECDGNIQSANKIGFWCDSSNGDGSVMMIGGGGSKCKRADHGIGITESNAASFVERGGSEFEYDFGSNAKTDTAASQSYSLNLWIC
;
A
#
# COMPACT_ATOMS: atom_id res chain seq x y z
N MET A 1 -27.62 76.26 -0.49
CA MET A 1 -28.16 75.33 0.51
C MET A 1 -27.34 74.04 0.43
N VAL A 2 -26.49 73.82 1.44
CA VAL A 2 -25.91 72.56 1.98
C VAL A 2 -25.57 71.38 1.02
N LEU A 3 -24.25 71.17 0.86
CA LEU A 3 -23.39 69.97 1.02
C LEU A 3 -23.76 68.54 0.55
N ALA A 4 -22.73 67.90 -0.05
CA ALA A 4 -22.10 66.58 0.23
C ALA A 4 -21.87 65.76 -1.06
N GLY A 5 -20.65 65.42 -1.53
CA GLY A 5 -19.66 64.45 -1.00
C GLY A 5 -19.99 63.03 -1.52
N ASN A 6 -19.15 62.15 -2.09
CA ASN A 6 -17.69 61.99 -2.13
C ASN A 6 -17.24 61.01 -3.27
N VAL A 7 -16.00 61.23 -3.70
CA VAL A 7 -14.94 60.43 -4.40
C VAL A 7 -15.06 58.89 -4.44
N THR A 8 -14.77 58.18 -5.55
CA THR A 8 -13.51 57.46 -5.96
C THR A 8 -13.92 56.35 -6.95
N SER A 9 -13.14 55.73 -7.85
CA SER A 9 -11.77 55.82 -8.39
C SER A 9 -11.74 54.87 -9.63
N ASN A 10 -11.02 55.27 -10.69
CA ASN A 10 -10.83 54.54 -11.94
C ASN A 10 -10.05 53.22 -11.77
N ARG A 11 -10.47 52.14 -12.44
CA ARG A 11 -9.60 50.98 -12.75
C ARG A 11 -9.32 50.93 -14.25
N LYS A 12 -8.08 51.26 -14.61
CA LYS A 12 -7.49 51.02 -15.93
C LYS A 12 -7.03 49.55 -16.04
N HIS A 13 -7.17 49.02 -17.25
CA HIS A 13 -6.62 47.76 -17.73
C HIS A 13 -5.09 47.72 -17.59
N GLU A 14 -4.56 46.59 -17.13
CA GLU A 14 -3.18 46.17 -17.38
C GLU A 14 -3.17 44.80 -18.07
N SER A 15 -2.54 44.77 -19.23
CA SER A 15 -2.20 43.59 -20.02
C SER A 15 -0.78 43.17 -19.64
N LEU A 16 -0.60 41.96 -19.09
CA LEU A 16 0.72 41.41 -18.78
C LEU A 16 1.16 40.42 -19.88
N TYR A 17 2.22 40.82 -20.58
CA TYR A 17 2.99 40.03 -21.52
C TYR A 17 3.67 38.84 -20.80
N PHE A 18 3.59 37.64 -21.37
CA PHE A 18 4.35 36.46 -20.93
C PHE A 18 5.60 36.27 -21.79
N THR A 19 6.76 36.48 -21.21
CA THR A 19 8.07 36.05 -21.76
C THR A 19 8.35 34.59 -21.36
N HIS A 20 8.83 33.82 -22.34
CA HIS A 20 9.26 32.42 -22.21
C HIS A 20 10.44 32.27 -21.25
N PHE A 21 10.31 31.43 -20.21
CA PHE A 21 11.45 30.80 -19.52
C PHE A 21 11.11 29.38 -19.08
N HIS A 22 12.09 28.48 -19.25
CA HIS A 22 12.06 27.05 -18.94
C HIS A 22 11.68 26.78 -17.47
N LEU A 23 10.42 26.41 -17.18
CA LEU A 23 9.99 26.01 -15.83
C LEU A 23 8.93 24.88 -15.83
N PHE A 24 8.91 24.02 -16.85
CA PHE A 24 7.85 23.01 -16.99
C PHE A 24 7.90 21.86 -15.97
N GLY A 25 9.05 21.55 -15.35
CA GLY A 25 9.16 20.45 -14.40
C GLY A 25 8.66 20.76 -12.98
N LYS A 26 8.88 22.00 -12.51
CA LYS A 26 8.61 22.38 -11.10
C LYS A 26 7.20 22.94 -10.90
N VAL A 27 6.69 23.66 -11.90
CA VAL A 27 5.37 24.30 -11.85
C VAL A 27 4.24 23.28 -11.90
N VAL A 28 4.39 22.17 -12.64
CA VAL A 28 3.35 21.13 -12.70
C VAL A 28 3.18 20.43 -11.35
N VAL A 29 4.28 20.15 -10.64
CA VAL A 29 4.23 19.52 -9.30
C VAL A 29 3.56 20.45 -8.28
N ASP A 30 3.86 21.75 -8.31
CA ASP A 30 3.27 22.71 -7.38
C ASP A 30 1.82 23.07 -7.74
N ILE A 31 1.40 22.93 -9.00
CA ILE A 31 -0.01 23.04 -9.40
C ILE A 31 -0.81 21.81 -8.95
N VAL A 32 -0.28 20.59 -9.04
CA VAL A 32 -0.96 19.40 -8.50
C VAL A 32 -1.07 19.49 -6.96
N ARG A 33 -0.05 20.02 -6.28
CA ARG A 33 -0.12 20.30 -4.83
C ARG A 33 -1.15 21.38 -4.48
N ASN A 34 -1.30 22.43 -5.29
CA ASN A 34 -2.18 23.58 -4.98
C ASN A 34 -3.61 23.47 -5.52
N VAL A 35 -3.88 22.64 -6.53
CA VAL A 35 -5.25 22.43 -7.02
C VAL A 35 -6.08 21.61 -6.04
N LEU A 36 -5.45 20.82 -5.17
CA LEU A 36 -6.10 20.04 -4.10
C LEU A 36 -6.17 20.75 -2.73
N THR A 37 -5.64 21.98 -2.60
CA THR A 37 -5.69 22.76 -1.34
C THR A 37 -6.59 23.99 -1.47
N ARG A 38 -7.68 23.90 -2.24
CA ARG A 38 -8.76 24.89 -2.12
C ARG A 38 -9.51 24.66 -0.80
N LYS A 39 -9.19 25.50 0.19
CA LYS A 39 -9.92 25.79 1.44
C LYS A 39 -10.95 24.72 1.87
N GLY A 40 -10.50 23.73 2.64
CA GLY A 40 -11.39 22.93 3.50
C GLY A 40 -11.12 21.43 3.52
N ASP A 41 -10.54 20.86 2.46
CA ASP A 41 -10.34 19.40 2.39
C ASP A 41 -8.98 18.96 2.94
N LYS A 42 -9.02 18.19 4.03
CA LYS A 42 -7.87 17.53 4.66
C LYS A 42 -7.45 16.25 3.91
N SER A 43 -7.31 16.29 2.59
CA SER A 43 -6.89 15.14 1.78
C SER A 43 -5.55 15.40 1.08
N SER A 44 -4.51 15.73 1.83
CA SER A 44 -3.15 15.75 1.28
C SER A 44 -2.59 14.34 1.20
N PHE A 45 -2.41 13.84 -0.02
CA PHE A 45 -1.69 12.59 -0.28
C PHE A 45 -0.20 12.85 -0.32
N ILE A 46 0.61 11.92 0.19
CA ILE A 46 2.05 11.94 -0.09
C ILE A 46 2.31 11.28 -1.42
N ALA A 47 2.82 12.09 -2.34
CA ALA A 47 3.52 11.63 -3.52
C ALA A 47 5.03 11.81 -3.32
N ASP A 48 5.83 10.80 -3.67
CA ASP A 48 7.26 11.00 -3.79
C ASP A 48 7.58 11.87 -5.03
N ASN A 49 8.84 12.30 -5.15
CA ASN A 49 9.28 13.12 -6.29
C ASN A 49 9.28 12.36 -7.64
N LYS A 50 8.90 11.08 -7.65
CA LYS A 50 8.85 10.20 -8.82
C LYS A 50 7.41 9.79 -9.19
N GLY A 51 6.40 10.41 -8.58
CA GLY A 51 4.98 10.18 -8.89
C GLY A 51 4.33 9.02 -8.16
N TRP A 52 4.97 8.45 -7.13
CA TRP A 52 4.39 7.38 -6.32
C TRP A 52 3.59 7.91 -5.16
N THR A 53 2.35 7.48 -5.01
CA THR A 53 1.46 7.83 -3.91
C THR A 53 1.48 6.78 -2.82
N LEU A 54 1.70 7.19 -1.57
CA LEU A 54 1.64 6.33 -0.38
C LEU A 54 0.18 5.98 -0.04
N ILE A 55 -0.15 4.69 -0.02
CA ILE A 55 -1.54 4.24 0.19
C ILE A 55 -1.75 3.45 1.48
N ALA A 56 -0.73 2.75 1.95
CA ALA A 56 -0.81 1.89 3.13
C ALA A 56 0.56 1.71 3.77
N ARG A 57 0.55 1.33 5.04
CA ARG A 57 1.72 0.89 5.79
C ARG A 57 1.33 -0.21 6.76
N PHE A 58 2.16 -1.25 6.82
CA PHE A 58 1.98 -2.48 7.59
C PHE A 58 3.03 -2.55 8.69
N SER A 59 2.64 -2.54 9.96
CA SER A 59 3.55 -2.47 11.10
C SER A 59 3.19 -3.44 12.21
N ASN A 60 4.08 -4.40 12.47
CA ASN A 60 3.88 -5.33 13.59
C ASN A 60 4.14 -4.69 14.98
N SER A 61 4.47 -3.39 15.06
CA SER A 61 4.74 -2.71 16.35
C SER A 61 3.52 -2.04 16.97
N ASP A 62 2.39 -1.98 16.26
CA ASP A 62 1.14 -1.47 16.81
C ASP A 62 0.03 -2.53 16.83
N ARG A 63 -1.23 -2.08 16.83
CA ARG A 63 -2.38 -3.00 16.97
C ARG A 63 -2.61 -3.69 15.65
N ASN A 64 -3.09 -4.93 15.72
CA ASN A 64 -3.52 -5.69 14.55
C ASN A 64 -4.69 -4.97 13.82
N ASN A 65 -4.39 -4.14 12.81
CA ASN A 65 -5.40 -3.47 12.00
C ASN A 65 -5.59 -4.13 10.63
N TRP A 66 -4.51 -4.55 9.97
CA TRP A 66 -4.61 -5.19 8.66
C TRP A 66 -5.12 -6.61 8.77
N MET A 67 -4.77 -7.33 9.83
CA MET A 67 -5.27 -8.67 10.10
C MET A 67 -6.44 -8.66 11.10
N ARG A 68 -7.29 -7.64 11.08
CA ARG A 68 -8.52 -7.68 11.86
C ARG A 68 -9.45 -8.78 11.35
N ASN A 69 -10.11 -9.49 12.26
CA ASN A 69 -11.07 -10.57 11.95
C ASN A 69 -12.23 -10.15 11.04
N ASP A 70 -12.58 -8.86 11.02
CA ASP A 70 -13.61 -8.30 10.14
C ASP A 70 -13.11 -7.94 8.74
N GLY A 71 -11.80 -8.00 8.49
CA GLY A 71 -11.16 -7.60 7.23
C GLY A 71 -11.33 -6.11 6.89
N LYS A 72 -11.75 -5.27 7.85
CA LYS A 72 -12.27 -3.92 7.58
C LYS A 72 -11.30 -3.04 6.78
N TRP A 73 -10.00 -3.09 7.04
CA TRP A 73 -9.04 -2.21 6.39
C TRP A 73 -8.90 -2.50 4.89
N TRP A 74 -8.95 -3.77 4.51
CA TRP A 74 -8.93 -4.20 3.12
C TRP A 74 -10.20 -3.79 2.37
N TYR A 75 -11.38 -3.95 3.00
CA TYR A 75 -12.67 -3.84 2.31
C TYR A 75 -13.42 -2.51 2.53
N ASP A 76 -13.58 -2.06 3.78
CA ASP A 76 -14.62 -1.08 4.15
C ASP A 76 -14.08 0.21 4.76
N GLN A 77 -12.79 0.29 5.08
CA GLN A 77 -12.21 1.45 5.74
C GLN A 77 -12.33 2.70 4.83
N GLN A 78 -13.13 3.68 5.24
CA GLN A 78 -13.41 4.89 4.45
C GLN A 78 -12.82 6.16 5.03
N THR A 79 -12.08 6.06 6.15
CA THR A 79 -11.35 7.18 6.72
C THR A 79 -9.86 6.88 6.70
N ALA A 80 -9.04 7.91 6.49
CA ALA A 80 -7.61 7.76 6.71
C ALA A 80 -7.34 7.42 8.19
N ASN A 81 -6.31 6.62 8.43
CA ASN A 81 -5.83 6.33 9.78
C ASN A 81 -4.30 6.25 9.79
N GLY A 82 -3.69 6.59 10.92
CA GLY A 82 -2.24 6.70 11.05
C GLY A 82 -1.64 7.94 10.37
N ALA A 83 -0.31 8.06 10.45
CA ALA A 83 0.43 9.19 9.88
C ALA A 83 0.58 9.06 8.36
N THR A 84 -0.44 9.49 7.62
CA THR A 84 -0.47 9.44 6.14
C THR A 84 0.55 10.36 5.47
N ASN A 85 1.14 11.28 6.22
CA ASN A 85 2.11 12.26 5.76
C ASN A 85 3.54 12.05 6.26
N ASN A 86 3.83 10.91 6.89
CA ASN A 86 5.18 10.57 7.31
C ASN A 86 5.49 9.11 6.95
N PRO A 87 6.17 8.83 5.83
CA PRO A 87 6.54 7.47 5.43
C PRO A 87 7.52 6.78 6.40
N SER A 88 8.16 7.52 7.30
CA SER A 88 9.16 6.98 8.24
C SER A 88 8.58 6.44 9.55
N GLU A 89 7.29 6.63 9.80
CA GLU A 89 6.64 6.07 10.99
C GLU A 89 6.61 4.55 10.95
N ASN A 90 6.66 3.93 12.13
CA ASN A 90 6.50 2.49 12.32
C ASN A 90 5.19 2.22 13.09
N ASN A 91 4.07 2.56 12.46
CA ASN A 91 2.71 2.27 12.93
C ASN A 91 1.83 2.11 11.71
N ASP A 92 0.82 1.26 11.77
CA ASP A 92 -0.13 1.09 10.68
C ASP A 92 -0.69 2.42 10.16
N MET A 93 -0.88 2.46 8.85
CA MET A 93 -1.48 3.61 8.20
C MET A 93 -2.25 3.18 6.96
N ILE A 94 -3.40 3.79 6.75
CA ILE A 94 -4.16 3.69 5.51
C ILE A 94 -4.57 5.09 5.07
N SER A 95 -4.25 5.47 3.84
CA SER A 95 -4.59 6.78 3.28
C SER A 95 -5.85 6.69 2.42
N LEU A 96 -6.53 7.82 2.18
CA LEU A 96 -7.73 7.81 1.32
C LEU A 96 -7.40 7.31 -0.11
N ALA A 97 -6.14 7.43 -0.55
CA ALA A 97 -5.70 7.03 -1.88
C ALA A 97 -5.81 5.52 -2.11
N PHE A 98 -5.85 4.72 -1.04
CA PHE A 98 -6.07 3.28 -1.12
C PHE A 98 -7.35 2.91 -1.89
N TRP A 99 -8.39 3.74 -1.80
CA TRP A 99 -9.66 3.55 -2.52
C TRP A 99 -10.06 4.72 -3.42
N SER A 100 -9.35 5.85 -3.41
CA SER A 100 -9.69 7.01 -4.26
C SER A 100 -8.74 7.25 -5.44
N VAL A 101 -7.51 6.72 -5.38
CA VAL A 101 -6.50 6.92 -6.43
C VAL A 101 -6.31 5.62 -7.21
N SER A 102 -6.42 5.71 -8.52
CA SER A 102 -6.12 4.58 -9.42
C SER A 102 -4.65 4.59 -9.78
N GLY A 103 -4.06 3.40 -9.91
CA GLY A 103 -2.67 3.23 -10.32
C GLY A 103 -2.53 2.10 -11.34
N ARG A 104 -1.31 1.96 -11.85
CA ARG A 104 -0.88 0.88 -12.74
C ARG A 104 0.07 -0.06 -12.04
N GLU A 105 0.97 0.46 -11.23
CA GLU A 105 2.00 -0.34 -10.55
C GLU A 105 1.96 -0.15 -9.04
N ILE A 106 2.58 -1.09 -8.34
CA ILE A 106 2.84 -1.01 -6.90
C ILE A 106 4.34 -1.06 -6.63
N LYS A 107 4.77 -0.46 -5.52
CA LYS A 107 6.08 -0.74 -4.92
C LYS A 107 5.96 -0.86 -3.41
N ILE A 108 6.92 -1.56 -2.82
CA ILE A 108 7.05 -1.67 -1.36
C ILE A 108 8.40 -1.09 -0.95
N THR A 109 8.41 -0.32 0.13
CA THR A 109 9.62 0.26 0.72
C THR A 109 9.60 0.05 2.23
N ARG A 110 10.73 0.21 2.91
CA ARG A 110 10.76 0.28 4.38
C ARG A 110 10.55 1.70 4.88
N SER A 111 10.02 1.82 6.10
CA SER A 111 9.91 3.10 6.80
C SER A 111 11.25 3.62 7.31
N ASP A 112 12.15 2.73 7.70
CA ASP A 112 13.47 3.07 8.25
C ASP A 112 14.57 3.30 7.19
N ASP A 113 14.23 3.17 5.90
CA ASP A 113 15.07 3.66 4.80
C ASP A 113 14.63 5.09 4.41
N PRO A 114 15.42 6.14 4.72
CA PRO A 114 15.08 7.52 4.40
C PRO A 114 14.98 7.79 2.89
N SER A 115 15.61 6.95 2.07
CA SER A 115 15.53 7.06 0.61
C SER A 115 14.29 6.39 0.02
N HIS A 116 13.56 5.61 0.84
CA HIS A 116 12.45 4.75 0.43
C HIS A 116 12.78 3.98 -0.84
N THR A 117 13.93 3.33 -0.83
CA THR A 117 14.40 2.50 -1.94
C THR A 117 13.40 1.35 -2.14
N PRO A 118 12.89 1.12 -3.36
CA PRO A 118 12.00 0.01 -3.62
C PRO A 118 12.66 -1.32 -3.25
N LEU A 119 12.03 -2.07 -2.36
CA LEU A 119 12.36 -3.47 -2.09
C LEU A 119 11.82 -4.36 -3.19
N LEU A 120 10.59 -4.05 -3.65
CA LEU A 120 10.04 -4.55 -4.89
C LEU A 120 9.27 -3.45 -5.61
N GLN A 121 9.16 -3.60 -6.92
CA GLN A 121 8.29 -2.81 -7.78
C GLN A 121 7.64 -3.73 -8.82
N SER A 122 6.33 -3.62 -9.04
CA SER A 122 5.63 -4.36 -10.08
C SER A 122 5.89 -3.78 -11.48
N THR A 123 5.67 -4.61 -12.48
CA THR A 123 5.73 -4.25 -13.89
C THR A 123 4.55 -4.86 -14.64
N GLY A 124 4.18 -4.26 -15.78
CA GLY A 124 3.17 -4.83 -16.67
C GLY A 124 1.73 -4.48 -16.29
N ASN A 125 1.51 -3.31 -15.66
CA ASN A 125 0.19 -2.79 -15.29
C ASN A 125 -0.53 -3.68 -14.25
N CYS A 126 0.17 -4.01 -13.17
CA CYS A 126 -0.32 -4.87 -12.09
C CYS A 126 -1.74 -4.52 -11.58
N LEU A 127 -2.01 -3.23 -11.38
CA LEU A 127 -3.29 -2.72 -10.88
C LEU A 127 -4.35 -2.59 -11.96
N GLY A 128 -3.98 -2.64 -13.25
CA GLY A 128 -4.94 -2.55 -14.36
C GLY A 128 -5.66 -1.19 -14.44
N GLY A 129 -5.06 -0.12 -13.93
CA GLY A 129 -5.72 1.19 -13.85
C GLY A 129 -6.81 1.28 -12.78
N LYS A 130 -6.84 0.35 -11.82
CA LYS A 130 -7.80 0.35 -10.70
C LYS A 130 -7.19 1.00 -9.47
N THR A 131 -8.05 1.37 -8.51
CA THR A 131 -7.61 1.64 -7.15
C THR A 131 -7.10 0.34 -6.51
N PHE A 132 -6.23 0.45 -5.51
CA PHE A 132 -5.70 -0.74 -4.84
C PHE A 132 -6.81 -1.56 -4.18
N ARG A 133 -7.77 -0.90 -3.50
CA ARG A 133 -8.97 -1.58 -2.98
C ARG A 133 -9.73 -2.33 -4.06
N SER A 134 -10.00 -1.69 -5.20
CA SER A 134 -10.74 -2.34 -6.29
C SER A 134 -9.98 -3.53 -6.88
N LYS A 135 -8.63 -3.47 -6.93
CA LYS A 135 -7.81 -4.62 -7.32
C LYS A 135 -7.97 -5.78 -6.35
N ILE A 136 -7.78 -5.52 -5.05
CA ILE A 136 -7.83 -6.55 -4.01
C ILE A 136 -9.22 -7.17 -3.89
N SER A 137 -10.29 -6.36 -3.87
CA SER A 137 -11.66 -6.87 -3.76
C SER A 137 -12.20 -7.54 -5.03
N SER A 138 -11.53 -7.36 -6.19
CA SER A 138 -11.97 -7.99 -7.44
C SER A 138 -11.87 -9.51 -7.46
N TYR A 139 -11.06 -10.09 -6.57
CA TYR A 139 -10.89 -11.55 -6.45
C TYR A 139 -11.96 -12.22 -5.58
N GLY A 140 -12.68 -11.43 -4.77
CA GLY A 140 -13.71 -11.93 -3.89
C GLY A 140 -13.84 -11.09 -2.62
N ASP A 141 -14.86 -11.45 -1.84
CA ASP A 141 -15.03 -11.00 -0.46
C ASP A 141 -14.68 -12.18 0.46
N PHE A 142 -13.72 -11.95 1.35
CA PHE A 142 -13.14 -12.95 2.26
C PHE A 142 -13.35 -12.64 3.75
N ARG A 143 -14.27 -11.73 4.05
CA ARG A 143 -14.66 -11.42 5.42
C ARG A 143 -15.46 -12.59 6.03
N ASN A 144 -15.70 -12.53 7.33
CA ASN A 144 -16.53 -13.49 8.08
C ASN A 144 -16.00 -14.94 8.04
N GLY A 145 -14.68 -15.11 8.12
CA GLY A 145 -14.03 -16.42 8.22
C GLY A 145 -14.09 -17.25 6.94
N LYS A 146 -14.28 -16.60 5.79
CA LYS A 146 -14.23 -17.26 4.49
C LYS A 146 -12.79 -17.46 4.06
N VAL A 147 -12.49 -18.67 3.59
CA VAL A 147 -11.17 -19.04 3.09
C VAL A 147 -10.83 -18.24 1.83
N TRP A 148 -9.60 -17.73 1.76
CA TRP A 148 -9.11 -16.84 0.70
C TRP A 148 -8.99 -17.56 -0.64
N ALA A 149 -8.31 -18.71 -0.66
CA ALA A 149 -8.10 -19.51 -1.87
C ALA A 149 -7.94 -20.99 -1.50
N SER A 150 -7.54 -21.83 -2.45
CA SER A 150 -7.15 -23.21 -2.19
C SER A 150 -5.93 -23.58 -3.02
N ASN A 151 -4.76 -23.68 -2.36
CA ASN A 151 -3.49 -24.05 -2.99
C ASN A 151 -3.10 -23.19 -4.22
N GLN A 152 -3.39 -21.89 -4.17
CA GLN A 152 -3.09 -20.95 -5.25
C GLN A 152 -3.07 -19.51 -4.72
N CYS A 153 -2.53 -18.60 -5.53
CA CYS A 153 -2.86 -17.18 -5.47
C CYS A 153 -3.95 -16.86 -6.50
N LEU A 154 -4.94 -16.05 -6.13
CA LEU A 154 -6.04 -15.69 -7.05
C LEU A 154 -5.62 -14.72 -8.16
N GLY A 155 -4.49 -14.04 -7.97
CA GLY A 155 -3.82 -13.32 -9.04
C GLY A 155 -2.38 -13.01 -8.67
N SER A 156 -1.59 -12.57 -9.63
CA SER A 156 -0.19 -12.19 -9.40
C SER A 156 0.29 -11.13 -10.37
N CYS A 157 1.40 -10.48 -10.02
CA CYS A 157 2.11 -9.53 -10.85
C CYS A 157 3.60 -9.86 -10.87
N THR A 158 4.26 -9.62 -12.02
CA THR A 158 5.72 -9.67 -12.12
C THR A 158 6.32 -8.49 -11.37
N VAL A 159 7.37 -8.74 -10.59
CA VAL A 159 8.09 -7.70 -9.84
C VAL A 159 9.58 -7.73 -10.14
N GLN A 160 10.22 -6.60 -9.89
CA GLN A 160 11.67 -6.45 -9.81
C GLN A 160 12.04 -6.17 -8.36
N TYR A 161 13.00 -6.91 -7.82
CA TYR A 161 13.52 -6.68 -6.47
C TYR A 161 14.69 -5.69 -6.48
N GLY A 162 14.87 -4.99 -5.37
CA GLY A 162 15.93 -4.00 -5.19
C GLY A 162 16.17 -3.70 -3.72
N GLY A 163 17.03 -2.71 -3.46
CA GLY A 163 17.33 -2.26 -2.09
C GLY A 163 17.75 -3.40 -1.17
N GLN A 164 17.17 -3.42 0.03
CA GLN A 164 17.50 -4.36 1.10
C GLN A 164 16.50 -5.53 1.22
N TYR A 165 15.91 -5.97 0.11
CA TYR A 165 14.85 -7.01 0.19
C TYR A 165 15.33 -8.30 0.86
N LYS A 166 16.59 -8.73 0.63
CA LYS A 166 17.15 -9.96 1.23
C LYS A 166 17.21 -9.95 2.76
N SER A 167 17.26 -8.76 3.37
CA SER A 167 17.27 -8.60 4.83
C SER A 167 15.95 -8.05 5.36
N THR A 168 14.86 -8.18 4.59
CA THR A 168 13.53 -7.72 4.97
C THR A 168 12.60 -8.92 5.17
N ASP A 169 11.85 -8.90 6.26
CA ASP A 169 10.88 -9.95 6.54
C ASP A 169 9.75 -9.96 5.52
N GLY A 170 9.35 -11.17 5.12
CA GLY A 170 8.39 -11.43 4.05
C GLY A 170 9.01 -11.60 2.68
N PHE A 171 10.30 -11.33 2.50
CA PHE A 171 11.00 -11.47 1.21
C PHE A 171 11.88 -12.72 1.11
N GLN A 172 11.87 -13.59 2.12
CA GLN A 172 12.72 -14.79 2.18
C GLN A 172 12.48 -15.76 1.01
N GLN A 173 11.28 -15.74 0.39
CA GLN A 173 10.94 -16.59 -0.75
C GLN A 173 11.01 -15.85 -2.10
N ALA A 174 11.52 -14.62 -2.16
CA ALA A 174 11.57 -13.77 -3.35
C ALA A 174 12.13 -14.48 -4.61
N GLU A 175 13.16 -15.31 -4.41
CA GLU A 175 13.89 -16.02 -5.47
C GLU A 175 13.51 -17.52 -5.57
N CYS A 176 12.50 -17.98 -4.82
CA CYS A 176 12.09 -19.38 -4.82
C CYS A 176 11.04 -19.67 -5.90
N ASP A 177 11.17 -20.79 -6.60
CA ASP A 177 10.17 -21.26 -7.58
C ASP A 177 9.31 -22.37 -7.01
N GLY A 178 8.05 -22.02 -6.71
CA GLY A 178 7.07 -22.90 -6.08
C GLY A 178 5.89 -23.22 -6.99
N ASN A 179 5.06 -24.16 -6.55
CA ASN A 179 3.89 -24.64 -7.31
C ASN A 179 2.63 -23.78 -7.10
N ILE A 180 2.58 -22.94 -6.05
CA ILE A 180 1.50 -21.96 -5.81
C ILE A 180 1.82 -20.64 -6.51
N GLN A 181 3.10 -20.25 -6.49
CA GLN A 181 3.64 -19.08 -7.19
C GLN A 181 5.14 -19.28 -7.44
N SER A 182 5.65 -18.68 -8.52
CA SER A 182 7.07 -18.66 -8.88
C SER A 182 7.83 -17.47 -8.26
N ALA A 183 9.15 -17.46 -8.42
CA ALA A 183 10.00 -16.33 -8.05
C ALA A 183 9.61 -15.05 -8.82
N ASN A 184 10.08 -13.89 -8.32
CA ASN A 184 9.88 -12.58 -8.98
C ASN A 184 8.41 -12.23 -9.20
N LYS A 185 7.57 -12.61 -8.23
CA LYS A 185 6.14 -12.33 -8.22
C LYS A 185 5.71 -11.68 -6.92
N ILE A 186 4.62 -10.95 -7.01
CA ILE A 186 3.74 -10.69 -5.88
C ILE A 186 2.36 -11.26 -6.19
N GLY A 187 1.85 -12.10 -5.30
CA GLY A 187 0.57 -12.79 -5.41
C GLY A 187 -0.49 -12.12 -4.56
N PHE A 188 -1.76 -12.33 -4.87
CA PHE A 188 -2.89 -11.80 -4.11
C PHE A 188 -3.80 -12.93 -3.64
N TRP A 189 -4.21 -12.86 -2.37
CA TRP A 189 -5.08 -13.86 -1.73
C TRP A 189 -4.55 -15.27 -1.96
N CYS A 190 -3.37 -15.53 -1.40
CA CYS A 190 -2.68 -16.80 -1.55
C CYS A 190 -3.03 -17.72 -0.38
N ASP A 191 -3.20 -19.00 -0.69
CA ASP A 191 -3.45 -20.06 0.27
C ASP A 191 -2.60 -21.29 -0.07
N SER A 192 -2.10 -21.96 0.96
CA SER A 192 -1.40 -23.24 0.88
C SER A 192 -2.01 -24.24 1.85
N SER A 193 -2.65 -25.28 1.30
CA SER A 193 -3.17 -26.43 2.03
C SER A 193 -4.21 -26.06 3.09
N ASN A 194 -3.95 -26.34 4.37
CA ASN A 194 -4.93 -26.31 5.44
C ASN A 194 -4.78 -25.09 6.38
N GLY A 195 -3.94 -24.10 6.06
CA GLY A 195 -3.62 -23.05 7.04
C GLY A 195 -2.98 -21.78 6.49
N ASP A 196 -1.94 -21.95 5.69
CA ASP A 196 -1.00 -20.86 5.45
C ASP A 196 -1.53 -19.92 4.39
N GLY A 197 -1.59 -18.63 4.70
CA GLY A 197 -2.13 -17.64 3.78
C GLY A 197 -1.43 -16.29 3.83
N SER A 198 -1.53 -15.57 2.72
CA SER A 198 -1.13 -14.16 2.63
C SER A 198 -2.06 -13.36 1.74
N VAL A 199 -2.41 -12.14 2.17
CA VAL A 199 -3.15 -11.19 1.33
C VAL A 199 -2.27 -10.77 0.15
N MET A 200 -0.97 -10.53 0.40
CA MET A 200 0.02 -10.29 -0.66
C MET A 200 1.28 -11.14 -0.45
N MET A 201 1.41 -12.23 -1.20
CA MET A 201 2.57 -13.14 -1.10
C MET A 201 3.74 -12.65 -1.93
N ILE A 202 4.94 -12.56 -1.35
CA ILE A 202 6.13 -12.06 -2.04
C ILE A 202 7.08 -13.21 -2.37
N GLY A 203 7.28 -13.46 -3.67
CA GLY A 203 8.11 -14.56 -4.15
C GLY A 203 7.34 -15.86 -4.35
N GLY A 204 8.04 -16.98 -4.34
CA GLY A 204 7.43 -18.28 -4.58
C GLY A 204 6.65 -18.83 -3.40
N GLY A 205 5.65 -19.66 -3.70
CA GLY A 205 4.84 -20.33 -2.67
C GLY A 205 4.63 -21.81 -2.95
N GLY A 206 4.32 -22.56 -1.89
CA GLY A 206 4.04 -23.99 -1.93
C GLY A 206 5.13 -24.84 -1.30
N SER A 207 5.08 -26.15 -1.53
CA SER A 207 5.88 -27.14 -0.78
C SER A 207 7.40 -26.88 -0.82
N LYS A 208 7.91 -26.30 -1.92
CA LYS A 208 9.33 -25.94 -2.08
C LYS A 208 9.70 -24.59 -1.49
N CYS A 209 8.73 -23.69 -1.29
CA CYS A 209 8.94 -22.28 -0.96
C CYS A 209 8.23 -21.89 0.33
N LYS A 210 8.28 -22.78 1.34
CA LYS A 210 7.71 -22.51 2.66
C LYS A 210 6.23 -22.09 2.63
N ARG A 211 5.43 -22.69 1.73
CA ARG A 211 3.95 -22.57 1.74
C ARG A 211 3.50 -21.16 1.34
N ALA A 212 2.55 -20.51 2.02
CA ALA A 212 1.96 -19.23 1.60
C ALA A 212 1.81 -18.17 2.72
N ASP A 213 2.44 -18.40 3.87
CA ASP A 213 2.42 -17.61 5.12
C ASP A 213 3.50 -16.51 5.18
N HIS A 214 3.95 -15.99 4.03
CA HIS A 214 4.98 -14.95 3.95
C HIS A 214 4.55 -13.79 3.04
N GLY A 215 5.05 -12.58 3.32
CA GLY A 215 4.70 -11.36 2.61
C GLY A 215 3.93 -10.40 3.51
N ILE A 216 2.82 -9.85 3.01
CA ILE A 216 1.95 -8.89 3.72
C ILE A 216 0.59 -9.51 4.02
N GLY A 217 0.09 -9.27 5.23
CA GLY A 217 -1.18 -9.77 5.74
C GLY A 217 -1.16 -11.30 5.78
N ILE A 218 -0.37 -11.86 6.68
CA ILE A 218 -0.09 -13.30 6.74
C ILE A 218 -0.87 -13.96 7.88
N THR A 219 -1.24 -15.23 7.71
CA THR A 219 -1.96 -16.03 8.69
C THR A 219 -1.53 -17.49 8.61
N GLU A 220 -1.49 -18.17 9.76
CA GLU A 220 -1.40 -19.64 9.87
C GLU A 220 -2.70 -20.27 10.40
N SER A 221 -3.77 -19.49 10.51
CA SER A 221 -5.09 -19.98 10.97
C SER A 221 -5.51 -21.19 10.14
N ASN A 222 -6.06 -22.28 10.72
CA ASN A 222 -6.51 -23.52 10.04
C ASN A 222 -7.49 -23.28 8.83
N ALA A 223 -6.94 -22.69 7.76
CA ALA A 223 -7.42 -22.12 6.51
C ALA A 223 -7.05 -20.63 6.39
N ALA A 224 -6.49 -20.21 5.25
CA ALA A 224 -6.17 -18.79 4.97
C ALA A 224 -7.42 -17.90 5.13
N SER A 225 -7.51 -17.18 6.24
CA SER A 225 -8.69 -16.47 6.73
C SER A 225 -8.26 -15.38 7.72
N PHE A 226 -9.07 -14.33 7.87
CA PHE A 226 -8.89 -13.31 8.93
C PHE A 226 -9.32 -13.79 10.33
N VAL A 227 -10.04 -14.91 10.40
CA VAL A 227 -10.53 -15.45 11.67
C VAL A 227 -9.57 -16.53 12.12
N GLU A 228 -8.90 -16.26 13.25
CA GLU A 228 -8.09 -17.23 13.99
C GLU A 228 -8.93 -18.46 14.37
N ARG A 229 -8.45 -19.64 13.95
CA ARG A 229 -9.09 -20.95 14.19
C ARG A 229 -8.10 -21.91 14.83
N GLY A 230 -7.56 -21.54 15.99
CA GLY A 230 -6.59 -22.34 16.73
C GLY A 230 -6.12 -21.64 18.00
N GLY A 231 -5.31 -22.34 18.81
CA GLY A 231 -4.73 -21.78 20.03
C GLY A 231 -3.28 -21.29 19.89
N SER A 232 -2.65 -21.50 18.72
CA SER A 232 -1.21 -21.24 18.48
C SER A 232 -0.93 -20.62 17.11
N GLU A 233 -1.96 -20.22 16.38
CA GLU A 233 -1.88 -19.66 15.03
C GLU A 233 -1.97 -18.13 15.14
N PHE A 234 -1.08 -17.42 14.44
CA PHE A 234 -0.96 -15.97 14.55
C PHE A 234 -1.16 -15.30 13.20
N GLU A 235 -1.49 -14.03 13.27
CA GLU A 235 -1.56 -13.14 12.14
C GLU A 235 -0.58 -12.00 12.32
N TYR A 236 0.07 -11.61 11.22
CA TYR A 236 0.98 -10.47 11.20
C TYR A 236 0.69 -9.60 9.99
N ASP A 237 0.93 -8.30 10.13
CA ASP A 237 0.75 -7.36 9.02
C ASP A 237 1.79 -7.62 7.92
N PHE A 238 2.97 -8.13 8.29
CA PHE A 238 3.93 -8.73 7.37
C PHE A 238 4.88 -9.69 8.10
N GLY A 239 5.49 -10.62 7.38
CA GLY A 239 6.44 -11.55 7.99
C GLY A 239 6.89 -12.66 7.07
N SER A 240 7.86 -13.46 7.54
CA SER A 240 8.44 -14.59 6.81
C SER A 240 7.74 -15.93 7.06
N ASN A 241 6.92 -15.97 8.11
CA ASN A 241 6.14 -17.09 8.61
C ASN A 241 5.25 -16.56 9.75
N ALA A 242 4.06 -17.12 9.97
CA ALA A 242 3.13 -16.66 11.01
C ALA A 242 3.11 -17.57 12.27
N LYS A 243 4.30 -17.94 12.77
CA LYS A 243 4.49 -18.75 14.00
C LYS A 243 5.03 -17.96 15.19
N THR A 244 4.74 -18.46 16.39
CA THR A 244 5.22 -17.92 17.69
C THR A 244 6.74 -17.88 17.83
N ASP A 245 7.45 -18.82 17.21
CA ASP A 245 8.91 -18.94 17.28
C ASP A 245 9.65 -18.08 16.25
N THR A 246 8.92 -17.53 15.27
CA THR A 246 9.43 -16.62 14.25
C THR A 246 8.74 -15.26 14.37
N ALA A 247 9.06 -14.52 15.43
CA ALA A 247 8.51 -13.18 15.63
C ALA A 247 8.85 -12.29 14.43
N ALA A 248 7.83 -11.77 13.75
CA ALA A 248 8.01 -10.82 12.68
C ALA A 248 8.66 -9.53 13.21
N SER A 249 9.49 -8.87 12.38
CA SER A 249 10.14 -7.63 12.76
C SER A 249 9.13 -6.58 13.24
N GLN A 250 9.47 -5.96 14.38
CA GLN A 250 8.78 -4.78 14.93
C GLN A 250 9.63 -3.51 14.82
N SER A 251 10.83 -3.58 14.22
CA SER A 251 11.76 -2.44 14.16
C SER A 251 11.49 -1.49 12.98
N TYR A 252 10.73 -1.94 12.00
CA TYR A 252 10.33 -1.19 10.82
C TYR A 252 8.95 -1.63 10.34
N SER A 253 8.39 -0.86 9.42
CA SER A 253 7.15 -1.17 8.71
C SER A 253 7.39 -1.21 7.21
N LEU A 254 6.44 -1.83 6.49
CA LEU A 254 6.42 -1.84 5.03
C LEU A 254 5.44 -0.80 4.52
N ASN A 255 5.92 0.17 3.74
CA ASN A 255 5.08 1.14 3.03
C ASN A 255 4.69 0.57 1.66
N LEU A 256 3.41 0.67 1.31
CA LEU A 256 2.88 0.34 -0.01
C LEU A 256 2.52 1.61 -0.78
N TRP A 257 3.03 1.69 -2.01
CA TRP A 257 2.85 2.84 -2.89
C TRP A 257 2.27 2.41 -4.23
N ILE A 258 1.58 3.32 -4.91
CA ILE A 258 1.07 3.14 -6.27
C ILE A 258 1.48 4.30 -7.18
N CYS A 259 1.58 4.07 -8.50
CA CYS A 259 1.77 5.11 -9.51
C CYS A 259 0.90 4.88 -10.74
#